data_AF-A0A382M3P5-F1
#
_entry.id   AF-A0A382M3P5-F1
#
_cell.length_a   1.000
_cell.length_b   1.000
_cell.length_c   1.000
_cell.angle_alpha   90.00
_cell.angle_beta   90.00
_cell.angle_gamma   90.00
#
_symmetry.space_group_name_H-M   'P 1'
#
loop_
_entity.id
_entity.type
_entity.pdbx_description
1 polymer ?
#
loop_
_entity_poly.entity_id
_entity_poly.type
_entity_poly.pdbx_seq_one_letter_code
_entity_poly.pdbx_strand_id
1 'polypeptide(L)'
;MSRHLPVIGVVSTGRRWLQDGPPSFDSVPGALDAGADRVVVLSPYPAMADDIRLCRERHVPVIAAGPVPRGVRIPAGDLLACAAGRWRYLPALARLAEARHRPSFGTPVFLRHFIGGGTSVLGLWWAALEGLELAVGVLGAPRRLWVAATGGRGRWHATITVITVDDASAQLVVTPTAMPGDEVMLLGTGG
;
A
#
# COMPACT_ATOMS: atom_id res chain seq x y z
N MET A 1 9.83 -2.70 18.68
CA MET A 1 10.22 -3.93 17.93
C MET A 1 10.28 -3.58 16.46
N SER A 2 11.44 -3.68 15.83
CA SER A 2 11.57 -3.46 14.40
C SER A 2 10.89 -4.62 13.66
N ARG A 3 9.82 -4.33 12.90
CA ARG A 3 9.05 -5.30 12.12
C ARG A 3 9.66 -5.53 10.73
N HIS A 4 10.96 -5.80 10.65
CA HIS A 4 11.56 -6.23 9.38
C HIS A 4 11.31 -7.72 9.21
N LEU A 5 10.61 -8.09 8.13
CA LEU A 5 10.46 -9.50 7.76
C LEU A 5 11.82 -9.97 7.19
N PRO A 6 12.38 -11.09 7.67
CA PRO A 6 13.59 -11.66 7.07
C PRO A 6 13.29 -12.04 5.62
N VAL A 7 14.09 -11.55 4.68
CA VAL A 7 13.94 -11.84 3.25
C VAL A 7 14.86 -13.01 2.90
N ILE A 8 14.28 -14.18 2.67
CA ILE A 8 15.05 -15.39 2.31
C ILE A 8 15.43 -15.44 0.82
N GLY A 9 14.81 -14.60 0.00
CA GLY A 9 15.10 -14.47 -1.43
C GLY A 9 13.98 -13.78 -2.19
N VAL A 10 14.13 -13.69 -3.51
CA VAL A 10 13.20 -13.02 -4.41
C VAL A 10 13.02 -13.79 -5.70
N VAL A 11 11.78 -13.75 -6.19
CA VAL A 11 11.41 -14.21 -7.52
C VAL A 11 11.34 -12.98 -8.43
N SER A 12 12.22 -12.90 -9.42
CA SER A 12 12.17 -11.84 -10.44
C SER A 12 11.58 -12.42 -11.72
N THR A 13 10.48 -11.84 -12.19
CA THR A 13 9.91 -12.14 -13.51
C THR A 13 10.53 -11.28 -14.63
N GLY A 14 11.61 -10.54 -14.33
CA GLY A 14 12.31 -9.62 -15.23
C GLY A 14 13.84 -9.69 -15.07
N ARG A 15 14.59 -8.73 -15.66
CA ARG A 15 16.07 -8.73 -15.69
C ARG A 15 16.71 -9.08 -14.34
N ARG A 16 17.85 -9.78 -14.42
CA ARG A 16 18.70 -10.21 -13.29
C ARG A 16 18.85 -9.10 -12.25
N TRP A 17 18.58 -9.45 -11.00
CA TRP A 17 18.69 -8.55 -9.87
C TRP A 17 20.16 -8.27 -9.51
N LEU A 18 20.41 -7.20 -8.76
CA LEU A 18 21.74 -6.70 -8.39
C LEU A 18 22.59 -7.78 -7.69
N GLN A 19 23.89 -7.80 -7.96
CA GLN A 19 24.85 -8.83 -7.51
C GLN A 19 24.95 -8.98 -5.97
N ASP A 20 24.45 -8.01 -5.20
CA ASP A 20 24.51 -7.98 -3.73
C ASP A 20 23.14 -8.19 -3.04
N GLY A 21 22.14 -8.72 -3.77
CA GLY A 21 20.78 -8.96 -3.26
C GLY A 21 20.60 -10.30 -2.53
N PRO A 22 19.45 -10.51 -1.87
CA PRO A 22 19.11 -11.81 -1.31
C PRO A 22 18.96 -12.86 -2.43
N PRO A 23 18.98 -14.17 -2.11
CA PRO A 23 18.97 -15.26 -3.10
C PRO A 23 17.86 -15.10 -4.14
N SER A 24 18.14 -15.41 -5.39
CA SER A 24 17.11 -15.43 -6.43
C SER A 24 16.52 -16.82 -6.58
N PHE A 25 15.19 -16.88 -6.64
CA PHE A 25 14.44 -18.09 -6.96
C PHE A 25 13.86 -17.97 -8.37
N ASP A 26 13.85 -19.06 -9.12
CA ASP A 26 13.30 -19.09 -10.49
C ASP A 26 11.77 -18.99 -10.51
N SER A 27 11.10 -19.34 -9.41
CA SER A 27 9.64 -19.36 -9.30
C SER A 27 9.17 -19.31 -7.85
N VAL A 28 7.91 -18.92 -7.65
CA VAL A 28 7.25 -18.98 -6.33
C VAL A 28 7.23 -20.41 -5.75
N PRO A 29 6.86 -21.47 -6.50
CA PRO A 29 6.99 -22.85 -6.02
C PRO A 29 8.36 -23.17 -5.43
N GLY A 30 9.45 -22.82 -6.14
CA GLY A 30 10.81 -23.08 -5.67
C GLY A 30 11.16 -22.32 -4.38
N ALA A 31 10.66 -21.09 -4.22
CA ALA A 31 10.82 -20.33 -2.98
C ALA A 31 10.04 -20.98 -1.81
N LEU A 32 8.83 -21.48 -2.08
CA LEU A 32 8.01 -22.17 -1.07
C LEU A 32 8.65 -23.51 -0.65
N ASP A 33 9.19 -24.27 -1.61
CA ASP A 33 9.90 -25.53 -1.33
C ASP A 33 11.19 -25.29 -0.53
N ALA A 34 11.82 -24.12 -0.68
CA ALA A 34 12.95 -23.67 0.12
C ALA A 34 12.57 -23.15 1.52
N GLY A 35 11.28 -23.19 1.89
CA GLY A 35 10.80 -22.83 3.22
C GLY A 35 10.27 -21.40 3.37
N ALA A 36 9.89 -20.72 2.27
CA ALA A 36 9.18 -19.45 2.38
C ALA A 36 7.87 -19.59 3.16
N ASP A 37 7.73 -18.86 4.27
CA ASP A 37 6.54 -18.82 5.11
C ASP A 37 5.60 -17.66 4.77
N ARG A 38 6.00 -16.81 3.81
CA ARG A 38 5.22 -15.67 3.32
C ARG A 38 5.70 -15.25 1.94
N VAL A 39 4.77 -14.77 1.11
CA VAL A 39 5.08 -14.19 -0.21
C VAL A 39 4.66 -12.72 -0.26
N VAL A 40 5.56 -11.86 -0.75
CA VAL A 40 5.31 -10.43 -0.95
C VAL A 40 5.37 -10.12 -2.45
N VAL A 41 4.24 -9.75 -3.04
CA VAL A 41 4.12 -9.40 -4.45
C VAL A 41 4.22 -7.89 -4.62
N LEU A 42 5.33 -7.43 -5.21
CA LEU A 42 5.65 -6.00 -5.37
C LEU A 42 5.09 -5.37 -6.65
N SER A 43 4.72 -6.18 -7.63
CA SER A 43 4.12 -5.74 -8.89
C SER A 43 3.24 -6.84 -9.48
N PRO A 44 2.22 -6.51 -10.27
CA PRO A 44 1.49 -7.49 -11.06
C PRO A 44 2.41 -8.17 -12.09
N TYR A 45 2.24 -9.49 -12.27
CA TYR A 45 2.91 -10.29 -13.29
C TYR A 45 1.96 -11.37 -13.82
N PRO A 46 2.22 -11.95 -15.02
CA PRO A 46 1.26 -12.84 -15.68
C PRO A 46 0.79 -14.04 -14.83
N ALA A 47 1.70 -14.68 -14.09
CA ALA A 47 1.40 -15.85 -13.26
C ALA A 47 0.87 -15.52 -11.84
N MET A 48 0.69 -14.24 -11.49
CA MET A 48 0.37 -13.81 -10.11
C MET A 48 -0.90 -14.47 -9.55
N ALA A 49 -1.93 -14.68 -10.38
CA ALA A 49 -3.16 -15.32 -9.94
C ALA A 49 -2.94 -16.78 -9.53
N ASP A 50 -2.16 -17.52 -10.31
CA ASP A 50 -1.84 -18.92 -10.05
C ASP A 50 -0.92 -19.06 -8.84
N ASP A 51 0.06 -18.17 -8.70
CA ASP A 51 0.97 -18.15 -7.55
C ASP A 51 0.24 -17.78 -6.25
N ILE A 52 -0.71 -16.83 -6.29
CA ILE A 52 -1.57 -16.53 -5.13
C ILE A 52 -2.43 -17.75 -4.76
N ARG A 53 -3.00 -18.44 -5.75
CA ARG A 53 -3.80 -19.63 -5.52
C ARG A 53 -2.95 -20.76 -4.91
N LEU A 54 -1.75 -20.98 -5.41
CA LEU A 54 -0.79 -21.94 -4.87
C LEU A 54 -0.42 -21.61 -3.42
N CYS A 55 -0.09 -20.34 -3.12
CA CYS A 55 0.22 -19.92 -1.75
C CYS A 55 -0.93 -20.24 -0.81
N ARG A 56 -2.18 -20.02 -1.24
CA ARG A 56 -3.38 -20.36 -0.45
C ARG A 56 -3.55 -21.87 -0.26
N GLU A 57 -3.38 -22.67 -1.31
CA GLU A 57 -3.41 -24.14 -1.22
C GLU A 57 -2.38 -24.66 -0.20
N ARG A 58 -1.22 -23.98 -0.10
CA ARG A 58 -0.15 -24.28 0.84
C ARG A 58 -0.26 -23.56 2.19
N HIS A 59 -1.34 -22.82 2.45
CA HIS A 59 -1.54 -22.01 3.66
C HIS A 59 -0.42 -20.99 3.94
N VAL A 60 0.21 -20.48 2.89
CA VAL A 60 1.23 -19.42 2.95
C VAL A 60 0.58 -18.05 2.74
N PRO A 61 0.67 -17.12 3.72
CA PRO A 61 0.14 -15.77 3.58
C PRO A 61 0.75 -15.00 2.42
N VAL A 62 -0.10 -14.23 1.71
CA VAL A 62 0.34 -13.35 0.62
C VAL A 62 0.06 -11.89 0.97
N ILE A 63 1.09 -11.06 0.85
CA ILE A 63 0.98 -9.60 0.83
C ILE A 63 1.11 -9.17 -0.62
N ALA A 64 0.05 -8.61 -1.20
CA ALA A 64 0.09 -8.13 -2.58
C ALA A 64 -0.07 -6.62 -2.62
N ALA A 65 0.88 -5.99 -3.30
CA ALA A 65 0.90 -4.55 -3.46
C ALA A 65 0.37 -4.06 -4.79
N GLY A 66 -0.23 -4.95 -5.57
CA GLY A 66 -0.92 -4.64 -6.82
C GLY A 66 -2.39 -5.05 -6.73
N PRO A 67 -3.24 -4.59 -7.66
CA PRO A 67 -4.56 -5.15 -7.81
C PRO A 67 -4.41 -6.65 -8.12
N VAL A 68 -5.05 -7.49 -7.31
CA VAL A 68 -5.13 -8.92 -7.61
C VAL A 68 -5.90 -9.09 -8.92
N PRO A 69 -5.41 -9.92 -9.86
CA PRO A 69 -6.10 -10.14 -11.14
C PRO A 69 -7.56 -10.53 -10.96
N ARG A 70 -8.41 -10.05 -11.89
CA ARG A 70 -9.84 -10.39 -11.92
C ARG A 70 -10.00 -11.93 -11.98
N GLY A 71 -10.85 -12.48 -11.12
CA GLY A 71 -11.14 -13.92 -11.06
C GLY A 71 -10.55 -14.63 -9.84
N VAL A 72 -9.58 -14.02 -9.13
CA VAL A 72 -9.14 -14.54 -7.84
C VAL A 72 -10.15 -14.10 -6.77
N ARG A 73 -11.06 -15.00 -6.37
CA ARG A 73 -11.90 -14.78 -5.19
C ARG A 73 -11.06 -15.00 -3.94
N ILE A 74 -10.82 -13.92 -3.22
CA ILE A 74 -10.09 -13.96 -1.96
C ILE A 74 -11.11 -13.75 -0.83
N PRO A 75 -11.27 -14.73 0.09
CA PRO A 75 -12.03 -14.55 1.31
C PRO A 75 -11.51 -13.32 2.08
N ALA A 76 -12.43 -12.59 2.71
CA ALA A 76 -12.06 -11.46 3.56
C ALA A 76 -11.12 -11.97 4.68
N GLY A 77 -9.86 -11.50 4.69
CA GLY A 77 -8.85 -11.87 5.69
C GLY A 77 -7.60 -12.58 5.14
N ASP A 78 -7.68 -13.23 3.98
CA ASP A 78 -6.58 -14.08 3.46
C ASP A 78 -5.49 -13.29 2.71
N LEU A 79 -5.83 -12.12 2.15
CA LEU A 79 -4.89 -11.24 1.46
C LEU A 79 -4.94 -9.85 2.09
N LEU A 80 -3.80 -9.44 2.62
CA LEU A 80 -3.59 -8.08 3.08
C LEU A 80 -3.01 -7.30 1.90
N ALA A 81 -3.87 -6.60 1.14
CA ALA A 81 -3.39 -5.54 0.28
C ALA A 81 -2.89 -4.42 1.19
N CYS A 82 -1.58 -4.30 1.33
CA CYS A 82 -0.97 -3.31 2.22
C CYS A 82 0.20 -2.61 1.52
N ALA A 83 0.33 -1.30 1.72
CA ALA A 83 1.51 -0.52 1.37
C ALA A 83 2.66 -0.79 2.37
N ALA A 84 2.64 -1.96 3.02
CA ALA A 84 3.53 -2.36 4.11
C ALA A 84 3.62 -1.36 5.26
N GLY A 85 2.67 -0.42 5.38
CA GLY A 85 2.77 0.64 6.38
C GLY A 85 3.93 1.61 6.15
N ARG A 86 4.40 1.79 4.91
CA ARG A 86 5.55 2.66 4.58
C ARG A 86 5.45 4.05 5.22
N TRP A 87 4.26 4.63 5.25
CA TRP A 87 4.01 5.94 5.86
C TRP A 87 4.46 6.03 7.33
N ARG A 88 4.45 4.92 8.08
CA ARG A 88 4.90 4.88 9.49
C ARG A 88 6.41 5.12 9.63
N TYR A 89 7.17 4.91 8.57
CA TYR A 89 8.60 5.14 8.52
C TYR A 89 8.95 6.52 7.94
N LEU A 90 7.95 7.30 7.52
CA LEU A 90 8.13 8.69 7.10
C LEU A 90 7.97 9.60 8.33
N PRO A 91 9.04 10.23 8.85
CA PRO A 91 8.99 10.92 10.15
C PRO A 91 7.96 12.05 10.24
N ALA A 92 7.61 12.68 9.11
CA ALA A 92 6.55 13.69 9.08
C ALA A 92 5.17 13.07 9.30
N LEU A 93 4.84 11.99 8.59
CA LEU A 93 3.55 11.30 8.69
C LEU A 93 3.40 10.57 10.02
N ALA A 94 4.47 9.95 10.53
CA ALA A 94 4.48 9.31 11.85
C ALA A 94 4.15 10.33 12.96
N ARG A 95 4.81 11.49 12.96
CA ARG A 95 4.53 12.56 13.94
C ARG A 95 3.12 13.12 13.83
N LEU A 96 2.58 13.23 12.61
CA LEU A 96 1.19 13.64 12.40
C LEU A 96 0.20 12.61 12.97
N ALA A 97 0.45 11.32 12.76
CA ALA A 97 -0.38 10.27 13.33
C ALA A 97 -0.31 10.25 14.87
N GLU A 98 0.85 10.56 15.46
CA GLU A 98 0.99 10.73 16.91
C GLU A 98 0.26 11.96 17.44
N ALA A 99 0.27 13.08 16.69
CA ALA A 99 -0.36 14.33 17.12
C ALA A 99 -1.86 14.18 17.41
N ARG A 100 -2.54 13.27 16.69
CA ARG A 100 -3.96 12.97 16.90
C ARG A 100 -4.30 12.47 18.30
N HIS A 101 -3.32 11.90 19.00
CA HIS A 101 -3.50 11.34 20.34
C HIS A 101 -3.34 12.39 21.45
N ARG A 102 -2.99 13.63 21.11
CA ARG A 102 -2.90 14.72 22.08
C ARG A 102 -4.30 15.16 22.50
N PRO A 103 -4.59 15.34 23.80
CA PRO A 103 -5.90 15.79 24.25
C PRO A 103 -6.37 17.09 23.60
N SER A 104 -5.44 18.03 23.35
CA SER A 104 -5.74 19.32 22.71
C SER A 104 -6.12 19.22 21.24
N PHE A 105 -5.80 18.12 20.57
CA PHE A 105 -6.15 17.92 19.16
C PHE A 105 -7.65 17.61 18.99
N GLY A 106 -8.27 17.03 20.03
CA GLY A 106 -9.64 16.55 19.97
C GLY A 106 -9.80 15.36 19.01
N THR A 107 -10.91 15.31 18.30
CA THR A 107 -11.23 14.20 17.38
C THR A 107 -10.78 14.53 15.96
N PRO A 108 -10.10 13.63 15.23
CA PRO A 108 -9.75 13.85 13.82
C PRO A 108 -11.02 13.99 12.95
N VAL A 109 -11.09 15.05 12.14
CA VAL A 109 -12.26 15.32 11.28
C VAL A 109 -11.93 15.37 9.80
N PHE A 110 -10.69 15.75 9.44
CA PHE A 110 -10.29 15.87 8.05
C PHE A 110 -8.81 15.56 7.82
N LEU A 111 -8.50 14.78 6.79
CA LEU A 111 -7.15 14.56 6.28
C LEU A 111 -7.06 15.01 4.82
N ARG A 112 -6.04 15.78 4.48
CA ARG A 112 -5.63 16.03 3.10
C ARG A 112 -4.22 15.52 2.91
N HIS A 113 -3.98 14.76 1.85
CA HIS A 113 -2.66 14.19 1.57
C HIS A 113 -2.37 14.22 0.08
N PHE A 114 -1.29 14.91 -0.30
CA PHE A 114 -0.74 14.90 -1.65
C PHE A 114 0.47 13.98 -1.71
N ILE A 115 0.44 13.08 -2.68
CA ILE A 115 1.43 12.02 -2.84
C ILE A 115 1.90 11.99 -4.29
N GLY A 116 3.20 11.82 -4.51
CA GLY A 116 3.74 11.58 -5.83
C GLY A 116 3.55 10.11 -6.25
N GLY A 117 2.75 9.87 -7.28
CA GLY A 117 2.58 8.54 -7.91
C GLY A 117 3.57 8.24 -9.03
N GLY A 118 4.42 9.20 -9.40
CA GLY A 118 5.40 9.02 -10.47
C GLY A 118 4.76 8.80 -11.86
N THR A 119 5.52 8.14 -12.76
CA THR A 119 5.20 8.06 -14.20
C THR A 119 4.61 6.71 -14.63
N SER A 120 3.89 6.02 -13.75
CA SER A 120 3.23 4.76 -14.09
C SER A 120 1.95 4.52 -13.31
N VAL A 121 1.08 3.66 -13.84
CA VAL A 121 -0.13 3.17 -13.14
C VAL A 121 0.25 2.47 -11.83
N LEU A 122 1.37 1.74 -11.81
CA LEU A 122 1.82 1.02 -10.62
C LEU A 122 2.24 2.00 -9.52
N GLY A 123 2.97 3.06 -9.88
CA GLY A 123 3.32 4.11 -8.93
C GLY A 123 2.08 4.86 -8.41
N LEU A 124 1.09 5.14 -9.27
CA LEU A 124 -0.21 5.68 -8.86
C LEU A 124 -0.89 4.76 -7.83
N TRP A 125 -0.93 3.46 -8.12
CA TRP A 125 -1.55 2.46 -7.25
C TRP A 125 -0.88 2.40 -5.87
N TRP A 126 0.45 2.37 -5.82
CA TRP A 126 1.19 2.38 -4.57
C TRP A 126 0.95 3.64 -3.74
N ALA A 127 0.98 4.81 -4.38
CA ALA A 127 0.70 6.07 -3.72
C ALA A 127 -0.75 6.12 -3.17
N ALA A 128 -1.73 5.65 -3.95
CA ALA A 128 -3.12 5.54 -3.50
C ALA A 128 -3.26 4.60 -2.30
N LEU A 129 -2.61 3.43 -2.34
CA LEU A 129 -2.64 2.46 -1.24
C LEU A 129 -1.99 3.02 0.02
N GLU A 130 -0.85 3.70 -0.09
CA GLU A 130 -0.16 4.35 1.03
C GLU A 130 -1.03 5.46 1.66
N GLY A 131 -1.64 6.31 0.84
CA GLY A 131 -2.57 7.35 1.32
C GLY A 131 -3.81 6.76 2.01
N LEU A 132 -4.36 5.68 1.48
CA LEU A 132 -5.49 4.97 2.09
C LEU A 132 -5.10 4.35 3.42
N GLU A 133 -3.93 3.72 3.53
CA GLU A 133 -3.45 3.20 4.81
C GLU A 133 -3.24 4.29 5.86
N LEU A 134 -2.71 5.45 5.46
CA LEU A 134 -2.58 6.60 6.35
C LEU A 134 -3.97 7.07 6.81
N ALA A 135 -4.91 7.25 5.88
CA ALA A 135 -6.27 7.67 6.20
C ALA A 135 -6.94 6.71 7.18
N VAL A 136 -6.80 5.39 6.99
CA VAL A 136 -7.33 4.39 7.92
C VAL A 136 -6.63 4.45 9.27
N GLY A 137 -5.30 4.61 9.28
CA GLY A 137 -4.52 4.71 10.51
C GLY A 137 -4.85 5.95 11.34
N VAL A 138 -5.22 7.06 10.70
CA VAL A 138 -5.39 8.36 11.35
C VAL A 138 -6.86 8.75 11.57
N LEU A 139 -7.77 8.36 10.68
CA LEU A 139 -9.21 8.69 10.77
C LEU A 139 -10.10 7.50 11.10
N GLY A 140 -9.61 6.26 11.00
CA GLY A 140 -10.40 5.05 11.26
C GLY A 140 -10.99 4.39 10.02
N ALA A 141 -11.93 3.46 10.23
CA ALA A 141 -12.41 2.57 9.16
C ALA A 141 -13.19 3.34 8.07
N PRO A 142 -12.93 3.08 6.78
CA PRO A 142 -13.62 3.74 5.69
C PRO A 142 -15.03 3.15 5.52
N ARG A 143 -16.02 4.02 5.36
CA ARG A 143 -17.43 3.69 5.06
C ARG A 143 -17.75 3.86 3.59
N ARG A 144 -17.20 4.90 2.95
CA ARG A 144 -17.39 5.19 1.52
C ARG A 144 -16.12 5.74 0.89
N LEU A 145 -15.93 5.42 -0.39
CA LEU A 145 -14.82 5.85 -1.21
C LEU A 145 -15.35 6.36 -2.56
N TRP A 146 -14.85 7.50 -3.01
CA TRP A 146 -15.03 8.00 -4.38
C TRP A 146 -13.66 8.16 -5.01
N VAL A 147 -13.52 7.71 -6.24
CA VAL A 147 -12.26 7.76 -6.98
C VAL A 147 -12.51 8.43 -8.32
N ALA A 148 -11.77 9.51 -8.58
CA ALA A 148 -11.67 10.12 -9.89
C ALA A 148 -10.21 10.00 -10.33
N ALA A 149 -9.97 9.36 -11.47
CA ALA A 149 -8.64 9.21 -12.03
C ALA A 149 -8.63 9.66 -13.49
N THR A 150 -7.58 10.39 -13.87
CA THR A 150 -7.32 10.83 -15.23
C THR A 150 -5.87 10.56 -15.58
N GLY A 151 -5.60 10.20 -16.84
CA GLY A 151 -4.25 9.84 -17.26
C GLY A 151 -4.01 10.02 -18.75
N GLY A 152 -2.73 10.15 -19.09
CA GLY A 152 -2.26 10.27 -20.46
C GLY A 152 -0.73 10.11 -20.54
N ARG A 153 -0.23 9.42 -21.58
CA ARG A 153 1.21 9.19 -21.82
C ARG A 153 1.96 8.60 -20.60
N GLY A 154 1.34 7.65 -19.91
CA GLY A 154 1.91 6.98 -18.72
C GLY A 154 1.85 7.81 -17.43
N ARG A 155 1.38 9.06 -17.48
CA ARG A 155 1.19 9.92 -16.31
C ARG A 155 -0.24 9.83 -15.83
N TRP A 156 -0.41 9.67 -14.53
CA TRP A 156 -1.72 9.51 -13.91
C TRP A 156 -1.89 10.47 -12.74
N HIS A 157 -3.10 10.99 -12.63
CA HIS A 157 -3.58 11.76 -11.51
C HIS A 157 -4.81 11.07 -10.94
N ALA A 158 -4.90 10.94 -9.63
CA ALA A 158 -6.09 10.44 -8.97
C ALA A 158 -6.45 11.31 -7.77
N THR A 159 -7.73 11.59 -7.61
CA THR A 159 -8.31 12.13 -6.39
C THR A 159 -9.20 11.06 -5.78
N ILE A 160 -8.95 10.75 -4.51
CA ILE A 160 -9.71 9.77 -3.73
C ILE A 160 -10.31 10.50 -2.54
N THR A 161 -11.63 10.45 -2.42
CA THR A 161 -12.35 10.95 -1.26
C THR A 161 -12.79 9.78 -0.41
N VAL A 162 -12.48 9.84 0.88
CA VAL A 162 -12.85 8.82 1.87
C VAL A 162 -13.78 9.45 2.88
N ILE A 163 -14.83 8.74 3.28
CA ILE A 163 -15.64 9.07 4.45
C ILE A 163 -15.58 7.88 5.39
N THR A 164 -15.24 8.11 6.66
CA THR A 164 -15.12 7.07 7.68
C THR A 164 -16.47 6.74 8.33
N VAL A 165 -16.46 5.72 9.18
CA VAL A 165 -17.61 5.36 10.02
C VAL A 165 -17.98 6.45 11.03
N ASP A 166 -16.98 7.23 11.47
CA ASP A 166 -17.14 8.34 12.41
C ASP A 166 -17.35 9.70 11.68
N ASP A 167 -17.73 9.64 10.40
CA ASP A 167 -17.96 10.80 9.51
C ASP A 167 -16.79 11.77 9.35
N ALA A 168 -15.57 11.36 9.72
CA ALA A 168 -14.36 12.05 9.29
C ALA A 168 -14.13 11.86 7.79
N SER A 169 -13.50 12.84 7.15
CA SER A 169 -13.28 12.83 5.70
C SER A 169 -11.81 12.87 5.33
N ALA A 170 -11.44 12.24 4.22
CA ALA A 170 -10.10 12.37 3.65
C ALA A 170 -10.16 12.77 2.17
N GLN A 171 -9.21 13.60 1.74
CA GLN A 171 -8.91 13.86 0.35
C GLN A 171 -7.46 13.45 0.07
N LEU A 172 -7.30 12.36 -0.68
CA LEU A 172 -6.00 11.89 -1.14
C LEU A 172 -5.83 12.32 -2.60
N VAL A 173 -4.74 12.99 -2.90
CA VAL A 173 -4.43 13.49 -4.24
C VAL A 173 -3.11 12.89 -4.69
N VAL A 174 -3.16 11.99 -5.65
CA VAL A 174 -1.98 11.39 -6.25
C VAL A 174 -1.63 12.14 -7.52
N THR A 175 -0.41 12.68 -7.59
CA THR A 175 0.08 13.46 -8.73
C THR A 175 1.02 12.63 -9.61
N PRO A 176 1.12 12.93 -10.92
CA PRO A 176 1.98 12.20 -11.86
C PRO A 176 3.48 12.50 -11.72
N THR A 177 3.88 13.28 -10.72
CA THR A 177 5.25 13.72 -10.48
C THR A 177 5.73 13.18 -9.14
N ALA A 178 7.00 12.75 -9.06
CA ALA A 178 7.64 12.57 -7.77
C ALA A 178 7.77 13.95 -7.11
N MET A 179 7.03 14.16 -6.02
CA MET A 179 7.09 15.38 -5.24
C MET A 179 8.25 15.27 -4.22
N PRO A 180 9.04 16.34 -4.01
CA PRO A 180 10.02 16.37 -2.93
C PRO A 180 9.29 16.55 -1.59
N GLY A 181 8.77 15.44 -1.06
CA GLY A 181 7.99 15.40 0.17
C GLY A 181 6.48 15.33 -0.05
N ASP A 182 5.81 14.73 0.92
CA ASP A 182 4.35 14.63 0.98
C ASP A 182 3.80 15.90 1.63
N GLU A 183 2.81 16.53 0.99
CA GLU A 183 2.03 17.59 1.64
C GLU A 183 0.87 16.93 2.38
N VAL A 184 0.82 17.10 3.70
CA VAL A 184 -0.20 16.51 4.54
C VAL A 184 -0.78 17.55 5.48
N MET A 185 -2.09 17.51 5.65
CA MET A 185 -2.83 18.33 6.61
C MET A 185 -3.82 17.44 7.34
N LEU A 186 -3.80 17.47 8.66
CA LEU A 186 -4.77 16.79 9.51
C LEU A 186 -5.43 17.82 10.41
N LEU A 187 -6.76 17.84 10.41
CA LEU A 187 -7.56 18.72 11.25
C LEU A 187 -8.27 17.91 12.31
N GLY A 188 -8.23 18.42 13.54
CA GLY A 188 -8.99 17.92 14.68
C GLY A 188 -10.02 18.94 15.14
N THR A 189 -10.96 18.53 15.99
CA THR A 189 -11.93 19.45 16.60
C THR A 189 -11.27 20.52 17.48
N GLY A 190 -10.03 20.30 17.91
CA GLY A 190 -9.24 21.25 18.70
C GLY A 190 -8.32 22.17 17.89
N GLY A 191 -8.29 22.03 16.56
CA GLY A 191 -7.37 22.75 15.67
C GLY A 191 -6.52 21.81 14.82
#